data_AF-A0A954FS89-F1
#
_entry.id   AF-A0A954FS89-F1
#
_cell.length_a   1.000
_cell.length_b   1.000
_cell.length_c   1.000
_cell.angle_alpha   90.00
_cell.angle_beta   90.00
_cell.angle_gamma   90.00
#
_symmetry.space_group_name_H-M   'P 1'
#
loop_
_entity.id
_entity.type
_entity.pdbx_description
1 polymer ?
#
loop_
_entity_poly.entity_id
_entity_poly.type
_entity_poly.pdbx_seq_one_letter_code
_entity_poly.pdbx_strand_id
1 'polypeptide(L)'
;MSSDLLKLIDQAAELGKLTADSPTNLKLWLTRECLAQYRPRITELIQAGEWQKLNEMFWTAIPFGTGGRRGPMGEMGPATINDRTIAESAHGMAVYLRSTGCVSGGSAVIAHDTRNNSAHFARITACTMVAHGLKVFLFDGCRSTPELSYAVRKLGCNVGVVISASHNPPVDNGFKAYWNNGAQVIPPHDKGIVREVEKADVIPTVNFAAAVADGRIQIVGSDIDQEYIAEVVKLSESRERSISAVYTPLHGVGESNVYAAIKSAGFQH
;
A
#
# COMPACT_ATOMS: atom_id res chain seq x y z
N MET A 1 -12.40 7.59 -32.48
CA MET A 1 -11.32 7.63 -31.47
C MET A 1 -11.18 6.28 -30.75
N SER A 2 -12.14 5.82 -29.93
CA SER A 2 -11.96 4.53 -29.24
C SER A 2 -11.81 3.33 -30.19
N SER A 3 -12.54 3.28 -31.32
CA SER A 3 -12.44 2.15 -32.26
C SER A 3 -11.07 2.03 -32.95
N ASP A 4 -10.42 3.16 -33.26
CA ASP A 4 -9.13 3.15 -33.97
C ASP A 4 -7.98 2.70 -33.05
N LEU A 5 -8.01 3.11 -31.78
CA LEU A 5 -7.03 2.66 -30.78
C LEU A 5 -7.14 1.16 -30.50
N LEU A 6 -8.36 0.62 -30.43
CA LEU A 6 -8.57 -0.81 -30.23
C LEU A 6 -7.98 -1.62 -31.40
N LYS A 7 -8.14 -1.14 -32.64
CA LYS A 7 -7.52 -1.77 -33.82
C LYS A 7 -5.99 -1.72 -33.78
N LEU A 8 -5.41 -0.61 -33.33
CA LEU A 8 -3.95 -0.50 -33.18
C LEU A 8 -3.41 -1.49 -32.13
N ILE A 9 -4.14 -1.69 -31.03
CA ILE A 9 -3.80 -2.72 -30.02
C ILE A 9 -3.84 -4.12 -30.65
N ASP A 10 -4.89 -4.43 -31.43
CA ASP A 10 -5.02 -5.74 -32.09
C ASP A 10 -3.89 -5.98 -33.11
N GLN A 11 -3.59 -5.00 -33.95
CA GLN A 11 -2.47 -5.07 -34.88
C GLN A 11 -1.13 -5.24 -34.17
N ALA A 12 -0.90 -4.52 -33.07
CA ALA A 12 0.33 -4.64 -32.29
C ALA A 12 0.45 -6.04 -31.65
N ALA A 13 -0.66 -6.63 -31.20
CA ALA A 13 -0.69 -7.99 -30.67
C ALA A 13 -0.40 -9.04 -31.77
N GLU A 14 -1.03 -8.92 -32.94
CA GLU A 14 -0.78 -9.81 -34.10
C GLU A 14 0.68 -9.76 -34.56
N LEU A 15 1.30 -8.58 -34.50
CA LEU A 15 2.72 -8.37 -34.82
C LEU A 15 3.68 -8.78 -33.68
N GLY A 16 3.18 -9.33 -32.57
CA GLY A 16 3.98 -9.76 -31.42
C GLY A 16 4.62 -8.63 -30.61
N LYS A 17 4.16 -7.38 -30.78
CA LYS A 17 4.66 -6.21 -30.04
C LYS A 17 4.03 -6.09 -28.65
N LEU A 18 2.84 -6.66 -28.46
CA LEU A 18 2.18 -6.79 -27.16
C LEU A 18 2.17 -8.26 -26.74
N THR A 19 2.45 -8.52 -25.46
CA THR A 19 2.60 -9.88 -24.92
C THR A 19 1.57 -10.17 -23.82
N ALA A 20 1.35 -11.46 -23.55
CA ALA A 20 0.51 -11.94 -22.45
C ALA A 20 -0.87 -11.23 -22.41
N ASP A 21 -1.23 -10.66 -21.27
CA ASP A 21 -2.55 -10.02 -21.08
C ASP A 21 -2.56 -8.54 -21.48
N SER A 22 -1.45 -7.99 -22.00
CA SER A 22 -1.35 -6.56 -22.37
C SER A 22 -2.49 -6.09 -23.27
N PRO A 23 -2.87 -6.78 -24.36
CA PRO A 23 -3.96 -6.33 -25.22
C PRO A 23 -5.28 -6.23 -24.45
N THR A 24 -5.61 -7.26 -23.67
CA THR A 24 -6.85 -7.31 -22.88
C THR A 24 -6.89 -6.20 -21.84
N ASN A 25 -5.79 -6.01 -21.09
CA ASN A 25 -5.70 -5.01 -20.03
C ASN A 25 -5.74 -3.59 -20.59
N LEU A 26 -5.08 -3.31 -21.71
CA LEU A 26 -5.13 -2.01 -22.38
C LEU A 26 -6.56 -1.67 -22.83
N LYS A 27 -7.25 -2.62 -23.46
CA LYS A 27 -8.65 -2.42 -23.88
C LYS A 27 -9.55 -2.14 -22.68
N LEU A 28 -9.36 -2.86 -21.58
CA LEU A 28 -10.10 -2.65 -20.33
C LEU A 28 -9.88 -1.24 -19.77
N TRP A 29 -8.62 -0.78 -19.71
CA TRP A 29 -8.29 0.56 -19.20
C TRP A 29 -8.73 1.70 -20.13
N LEU A 30 -8.78 1.45 -21.44
CA LEU A 30 -9.32 2.41 -22.40
C LEU A 30 -10.84 2.54 -22.34
N THR A 31 -11.55 1.47 -21.98
CA THR A 31 -13.02 1.42 -22.11
C THR A 31 -13.76 1.64 -20.80
N ARG A 32 -13.23 1.22 -19.65
CA ARG A 32 -13.90 1.43 -18.35
C ARG A 32 -13.90 2.88 -17.92
N GLU A 33 -15.06 3.38 -17.51
CA GLU A 33 -15.22 4.79 -17.15
C GLU A 33 -14.51 5.15 -15.84
N CYS A 34 -14.46 4.24 -14.88
CA CYS A 34 -13.70 4.42 -13.64
C CYS A 34 -12.17 4.55 -13.86
N LEU A 35 -11.68 4.31 -15.08
CA LEU A 35 -10.29 4.44 -15.50
C LEU A 35 -10.08 5.56 -16.52
N ALA A 36 -11.10 6.39 -16.78
CA ALA A 36 -11.08 7.42 -17.81
C ALA A 36 -9.90 8.39 -17.69
N GLN A 37 -9.45 8.69 -16.46
CA GLN A 37 -8.31 9.58 -16.20
C GLN A 37 -6.99 9.10 -16.81
N TYR A 38 -6.82 7.80 -17.06
CA TYR A 38 -5.60 7.24 -17.65
C TYR A 38 -5.64 7.20 -19.18
N ARG A 39 -6.84 7.35 -19.80
CA ARG A 39 -7.03 7.25 -21.26
C ARG A 39 -6.14 8.20 -22.07
N PRO A 40 -5.95 9.49 -21.69
CA PRO A 40 -5.11 10.39 -22.48
C PRO A 40 -3.67 9.88 -22.59
N ARG A 41 -3.10 9.42 -21.48
CA ARG A 41 -1.73 8.92 -21.45
C ARG A 41 -1.57 7.59 -22.19
N ILE A 42 -2.52 6.66 -22.04
CA ILE A 42 -2.52 5.40 -22.80
C ILE A 42 -2.62 5.69 -24.31
N THR A 43 -3.48 6.64 -24.70
CA THR A 43 -3.66 7.04 -26.10
C THR A 43 -2.37 7.57 -26.71
N GLU A 44 -1.67 8.46 -26.00
CA GLU A 44 -0.38 9.01 -26.42
C GLU A 44 0.65 7.91 -26.67
N LEU A 45 0.80 6.97 -25.73
CA LEU A 45 1.76 5.86 -25.86
C LEU A 45 1.42 4.93 -27.02
N ILE A 46 0.14 4.64 -27.26
CA ILE A 46 -0.32 3.84 -28.40
C ILE A 46 0.01 4.54 -29.72
N GLN A 47 -0.27 5.84 -29.82
CA GLN A 47 -0.02 6.62 -31.03
C GLN A 47 1.48 6.79 -31.32
N ALA A 48 2.30 6.89 -30.28
CA ALA A 48 3.76 6.91 -30.39
C ALA A 48 4.37 5.53 -30.69
N GLY A 49 3.59 4.44 -30.62
CA GLY A 49 4.08 3.08 -30.83
C GLY A 49 4.97 2.56 -29.70
N GLU A 50 4.80 3.08 -28.48
CA GLU A 50 5.58 2.74 -27.28
C GLU A 50 5.14 1.40 -26.66
N TRP A 51 5.08 0.35 -27.48
CA TRP A 51 4.52 -0.95 -27.12
C TRP A 51 5.29 -1.66 -26.01
N GLN A 52 6.61 -1.48 -25.94
CA GLN A 52 7.42 -2.05 -24.87
C GLN A 52 7.05 -1.45 -23.50
N LYS A 53 6.94 -0.13 -23.42
CA LYS A 53 6.53 0.56 -22.20
C LYS A 53 5.10 0.17 -21.79
N LEU A 54 4.20 0.00 -22.76
CA LEU A 54 2.86 -0.52 -22.49
C LEU A 54 2.91 -1.97 -21.99
N ASN A 55 3.76 -2.84 -22.53
CA ASN A 55 3.93 -4.19 -22.00
C ASN A 55 4.38 -4.17 -20.54
N GLU A 56 5.40 -3.39 -20.19
CA GLU A 56 5.90 -3.30 -18.81
C GLU A 56 4.79 -2.98 -17.80
N MET A 57 3.77 -2.21 -18.21
CA MET A 57 2.66 -1.79 -17.35
C MET A 57 1.40 -2.66 -17.43
N PHE A 58 1.19 -3.41 -18.52
CA PHE A 58 -0.09 -4.08 -18.80
C PHE A 58 0.00 -5.60 -19.02
N TRP A 59 1.20 -6.20 -19.02
CA TRP A 59 1.38 -7.62 -19.34
C TRP A 59 0.72 -8.60 -18.37
N THR A 60 0.44 -8.18 -17.13
CA THR A 60 -0.26 -8.96 -16.11
C THR A 60 -0.92 -8.05 -15.09
N ALA A 61 -1.79 -8.60 -14.25
CA ALA A 61 -2.24 -7.92 -13.04
C ALA A 61 -1.41 -8.41 -11.84
N ILE A 62 -0.83 -7.49 -11.06
CA ILE A 62 -0.14 -7.87 -9.82
C ILE A 62 -1.18 -8.50 -8.88
N PRO A 63 -1.04 -9.80 -8.55
CA PRO A 63 -2.00 -10.46 -7.68
C PRO A 63 -1.94 -9.82 -6.29
N PHE A 64 -3.13 -9.64 -5.70
CA PHE A 64 -3.20 -9.42 -4.26
C PHE A 64 -3.01 -10.80 -3.61
N GLY A 65 -1.81 -11.08 -3.12
CA GLY A 65 -1.48 -12.33 -2.46
C GLY A 65 -2.01 -12.39 -1.02
N THR A 66 -1.64 -13.44 -0.31
CA THR A 66 -2.07 -13.76 1.06
C THR A 66 -1.94 -12.59 2.02
N GLY A 67 -0.98 -11.69 1.82
CA GLY A 67 -0.69 -10.59 2.73
C GLY A 67 -0.60 -9.21 2.08
N GLY A 68 -1.08 -9.07 0.83
CA GLY A 68 -0.97 -7.84 0.06
C GLY A 68 -0.40 -8.01 -1.36
N ARG A 69 -0.05 -6.90 -2.02
CA ARG A 69 0.58 -6.88 -3.36
C ARG A 69 1.89 -6.12 -3.37
N ARG A 70 2.83 -6.53 -4.22
CA ARG A 70 4.14 -5.90 -4.42
C ARG A 70 4.53 -5.97 -5.89
N GLY A 71 5.26 -4.98 -6.36
CA GLY A 71 5.82 -4.98 -7.70
C GLY A 71 6.44 -3.63 -8.05
N PRO A 72 6.92 -3.48 -9.30
CA PRO A 72 7.54 -2.25 -9.76
C PRO A 72 6.51 -1.11 -9.72
N MET A 73 6.95 0.09 -9.36
CA MET A 73 6.12 1.28 -9.50
C MET A 73 5.98 1.67 -10.97
N GLY A 74 4.84 2.28 -11.31
CA GLY A 74 4.58 2.76 -12.67
C GLY A 74 3.58 3.92 -12.67
N GLU A 75 3.44 4.58 -13.82
CA GLU A 75 2.46 5.65 -14.00
C GLU A 75 1.02 5.10 -13.99
N MET A 76 0.82 3.87 -14.44
CA MET A 76 -0.48 3.20 -14.54
C MET A 76 -0.32 1.69 -14.82
N GLY A 77 -1.44 1.05 -15.12
CA GLY A 77 -1.51 -0.35 -15.55
C GLY A 77 -1.58 -1.33 -14.40
N PRO A 78 -2.16 -2.52 -14.63
CA PRO A 78 -2.36 -3.51 -13.58
C PRO A 78 -1.06 -4.23 -13.18
N ALA A 79 0.01 -4.13 -13.97
CA ALA A 79 1.30 -4.78 -13.69
C ALA A 79 2.22 -3.94 -12.78
N THR A 80 1.74 -2.80 -12.25
CA THR A 80 2.55 -1.87 -11.46
C THR A 80 1.86 -1.42 -10.18
N ILE A 81 2.68 -0.97 -9.22
CA ILE A 81 2.20 -0.23 -8.05
C ILE A 81 2.05 1.24 -8.43
N ASN A 82 0.82 1.72 -8.37
CA ASN A 82 0.42 3.06 -8.76
C ASN A 82 -0.82 3.49 -7.97
N ASP A 83 -1.28 4.71 -8.19
CA ASP A 83 -2.42 5.29 -7.47
C ASP A 83 -3.67 4.40 -7.54
N ARG A 84 -3.97 3.83 -8.72
CA ARG A 84 -5.12 2.93 -8.92
C ARG A 84 -4.95 1.64 -8.16
N THR A 85 -3.82 0.95 -8.28
CA THR A 85 -3.64 -0.37 -7.66
C THR A 85 -3.52 -0.31 -6.14
N ILE A 86 -3.06 0.81 -5.59
CA ILE A 86 -3.11 1.13 -4.15
C ILE A 86 -4.54 1.43 -3.70
N ALA A 87 -5.28 2.25 -4.44
CA ALA A 87 -6.68 2.55 -4.13
C ALA A 87 -7.56 1.30 -4.19
N GLU A 88 -7.36 0.41 -5.17
CA GLU A 88 -8.06 -0.88 -5.27
C GLU A 88 -7.80 -1.77 -4.06
N SER A 89 -6.54 -1.82 -3.61
CA SER A 89 -6.12 -2.57 -2.42
C SER A 89 -6.81 -2.06 -1.15
N ALA A 90 -6.80 -0.75 -0.96
CA ALA A 90 -7.46 -0.09 0.16
C ALA A 90 -8.99 -0.25 0.12
N HIS A 91 -9.58 -0.11 -1.07
CA HIS A 91 -11.00 -0.31 -1.35
C HIS A 91 -11.45 -1.72 -0.99
N GLY A 92 -10.79 -2.74 -1.56
CA GLY A 92 -11.14 -4.14 -1.31
C GLY A 92 -11.02 -4.51 0.16
N MET A 93 -9.99 -4.01 0.85
CA MET A 93 -9.84 -4.20 2.29
C MET A 93 -10.99 -3.56 3.09
N ALA A 94 -11.35 -2.32 2.78
CA ALA A 94 -12.42 -1.60 3.48
C ALA A 94 -13.82 -2.19 3.20
N VAL A 95 -14.09 -2.59 1.96
CA VAL A 95 -15.34 -3.27 1.57
C VAL A 95 -15.45 -4.61 2.28
N TYR A 96 -14.38 -5.41 2.27
CA TYR A 96 -14.37 -6.70 2.96
C TYR A 96 -14.56 -6.54 4.47
N LEU A 97 -13.88 -5.59 5.12
CA LEU A 97 -14.06 -5.32 6.56
C LEU A 97 -15.52 -5.02 6.91
N ARG A 98 -16.25 -4.24 6.09
CA ARG A 98 -17.69 -4.02 6.33
C ARG A 98 -18.49 -5.30 6.22
N SER A 99 -18.15 -6.18 5.28
CA SER A 99 -18.82 -7.47 5.11
C SER A 99 -18.64 -8.41 6.30
N THR A 100 -17.61 -8.23 7.13
CA THR A 100 -17.39 -9.03 8.35
C THR A 100 -18.15 -8.49 9.57
N GLY A 101 -19.14 -7.61 9.37
CA GLY A 101 -19.97 -7.06 10.44
C GLY A 101 -19.48 -5.72 11.02
N CYS A 102 -18.39 -5.16 10.52
CA CYS A 102 -17.93 -3.81 10.89
C CYS A 102 -18.66 -2.74 10.07
N VAL A 103 -19.98 -2.63 10.27
CA VAL A 103 -20.87 -1.84 9.41
C VAL A 103 -20.78 -0.32 9.68
N SER A 104 -20.39 0.08 10.89
CA SER A 104 -20.17 1.48 11.25
C SER A 104 -19.05 1.62 12.29
N GLY A 105 -18.15 2.59 12.09
CA GLY A 105 -17.16 2.96 13.09
C GLY A 105 -15.88 2.12 13.12
N GLY A 106 -15.55 1.44 12.01
CA GLY A 106 -14.27 0.75 11.86
C GLY A 106 -13.08 1.72 11.90
N SER A 107 -11.90 1.21 12.24
CA SER A 107 -10.67 1.99 12.23
C SER A 107 -9.48 1.26 11.62
N ALA A 108 -8.58 2.04 11.04
CA ALA A 108 -7.35 1.57 10.42
C ALA A 108 -6.15 2.36 10.92
N VAL A 109 -5.00 1.71 11.03
CA VAL A 109 -3.70 2.39 11.16
C VAL A 109 -2.84 2.15 9.93
N ILE A 110 -2.18 3.20 9.44
CA ILE A 110 -1.39 3.16 8.20
C ILE A 110 0.02 3.66 8.49
N ALA A 111 1.00 2.85 8.11
CA ALA A 111 2.42 3.18 8.12
C ALA A 111 3.01 3.05 6.72
N HIS A 112 4.24 3.54 6.54
CA HIS A 112 5.00 3.31 5.32
C HIS A 112 6.50 3.21 5.60
N ASP A 113 7.25 2.64 4.67
CA ASP A 113 8.72 2.61 4.73
C ASP A 113 9.36 3.78 3.96
N THR A 114 10.68 3.73 3.80
CA THR A 114 11.51 4.77 3.18
C THR A 114 11.52 4.74 1.65
N ARG A 115 10.72 3.90 1.00
CA ARG A 115 10.69 3.82 -0.47
C ARG A 115 10.10 5.07 -1.10
N ASN A 116 10.48 5.31 -2.36
CA ASN A 116 9.88 6.39 -3.14
C ASN A 116 8.35 6.21 -3.22
N ASN A 117 7.62 7.32 -3.17
CA ASN A 117 6.17 7.39 -3.19
C ASN A 117 5.43 6.69 -2.03
N SER A 118 6.12 6.06 -1.07
CA SER A 118 5.48 5.37 0.05
C SER A 118 4.55 6.28 0.87
N ALA A 119 4.97 7.52 1.15
CA ALA A 119 4.14 8.52 1.82
C ALA A 119 2.91 8.93 0.99
N HIS A 120 3.04 9.01 -0.33
CA HIS A 120 1.93 9.33 -1.24
C HIS A 120 0.89 8.21 -1.26
N PHE A 121 1.33 6.97 -1.43
CA PHE A 121 0.46 5.80 -1.40
C PHE A 121 -0.20 5.57 -0.04
N ALA A 122 0.47 5.93 1.07
CA ALA A 122 -0.12 5.91 2.39
C ALA A 122 -1.29 6.91 2.51
N ARG A 123 -1.16 8.12 1.93
CA ARG A 123 -2.26 9.10 1.87
C ARG A 123 -3.42 8.62 0.99
N ILE A 124 -3.15 8.00 -0.15
CA ILE A 124 -4.21 7.40 -1.00
C ILE A 124 -4.98 6.33 -0.22
N THR A 125 -4.25 5.47 0.49
CA THR A 125 -4.84 4.43 1.34
C THR A 125 -5.73 5.06 2.40
N ALA A 126 -5.24 6.09 3.11
CA ALA A 126 -5.98 6.80 4.14
C ALA A 126 -7.27 7.42 3.60
N CYS A 127 -7.17 8.18 2.50
CA CYS A 127 -8.34 8.84 1.89
C CYS A 127 -9.38 7.82 1.41
N THR A 128 -8.93 6.71 0.81
CA THR A 128 -9.83 5.65 0.34
C THR A 128 -10.56 4.98 1.51
N MET A 129 -9.84 4.65 2.59
CA MET A 129 -10.43 4.05 3.79
C MET A 129 -11.40 4.99 4.50
N VAL A 130 -11.08 6.27 4.61
CA VAL A 130 -11.99 7.28 5.17
C VAL A 130 -13.25 7.45 4.31
N ALA A 131 -13.12 7.43 2.98
CA ALA A 131 -14.27 7.49 2.07
C ALA A 131 -15.22 6.29 2.26
N HIS A 132 -14.71 5.20 2.83
CA HIS A 132 -15.44 4.01 3.20
C HIS A 132 -15.98 4.00 4.65
N GLY A 133 -15.83 5.11 5.37
CA GLY A 133 -16.38 5.32 6.71
C GLY A 133 -15.46 4.88 7.85
N LEU A 134 -14.19 4.60 7.59
CA LEU A 134 -13.23 4.25 8.63
C LEU A 134 -12.62 5.52 9.26
N LYS A 135 -12.38 5.49 10.57
CA LYS A 135 -11.41 6.40 11.20
C LYS A 135 -10.00 5.90 10.89
N VAL A 136 -9.11 6.76 10.44
CA VAL A 136 -7.75 6.39 10.06
C VAL A 136 -6.73 7.07 10.99
N PHE A 137 -5.81 6.29 11.53
CA PHE A 137 -4.57 6.77 12.13
C PHE A 137 -3.46 6.65 11.10
N LEU A 138 -2.80 7.76 10.77
CA LEU A 138 -1.73 7.80 9.78
C LEU A 138 -0.44 8.26 10.46
N PHE A 139 0.62 7.46 10.36
CA PHE A 139 1.91 7.88 10.88
C PHE A 139 2.47 9.10 10.14
N ASP A 140 3.09 10.02 10.89
CA ASP A 140 3.71 11.26 10.39
C ASP A 140 4.99 11.06 9.57
N GLY A 141 5.51 9.83 9.54
CA GLY A 141 6.69 9.47 8.78
C GLY A 141 6.87 7.97 8.67
N CYS A 142 8.08 7.56 8.31
CA CYS A 142 8.39 6.15 8.09
C CYS A 142 8.35 5.40 9.42
N ARG A 143 7.71 4.22 9.44
CA ARG A 143 7.64 3.35 10.62
C ARG A 143 7.80 1.89 10.27
N SER A 144 8.24 1.12 11.25
CA SER A 144 8.54 -0.29 11.05
C SER A 144 7.28 -1.14 10.96
N THR A 145 7.37 -2.26 10.24
CA THR A 145 6.29 -3.28 10.25
C THR A 145 5.93 -3.77 11.66
N PRO A 146 6.88 -4.07 12.58
CA PRO A 146 6.51 -4.49 13.93
C PRO A 146 5.85 -3.38 14.76
N GLU A 147 6.18 -2.12 14.51
CA GLU A 147 5.49 -1.00 15.15
C GLU A 147 4.09 -0.76 14.60
N LEU A 148 3.85 -0.94 13.30
CA LEU A 148 2.48 -1.02 12.78
C LEU A 148 1.69 -2.12 13.50
N SER A 149 2.27 -3.32 13.62
CA SER A 149 1.64 -4.45 14.29
C SER A 149 1.29 -4.14 15.76
N TYR A 150 2.18 -3.44 16.45
CA TYR A 150 1.92 -2.92 17.78
C TYR A 150 0.79 -1.88 17.79
N ALA A 151 0.87 -0.88 16.92
CA ALA A 151 -0.09 0.22 16.82
C ALA A 151 -1.51 -0.26 16.53
N VAL A 152 -1.67 -1.30 15.69
CA VAL A 152 -2.99 -1.91 15.43
C VAL A 152 -3.65 -2.33 16.74
N ARG A 153 -2.91 -3.06 17.59
CA ARG A 153 -3.42 -3.56 18.88
C ARG A 153 -3.58 -2.43 19.89
N LYS A 154 -2.60 -1.52 19.96
CA LYS A 154 -2.58 -0.41 20.90
C LYS A 154 -3.73 0.58 20.68
N LEU A 155 -4.03 0.88 19.43
CA LEU A 155 -5.10 1.82 19.02
C LEU A 155 -6.47 1.12 18.87
N GLY A 156 -6.55 -0.21 19.06
CA GLY A 156 -7.77 -0.97 18.87
C GLY A 156 -8.28 -0.96 17.42
N CYS A 157 -7.37 -0.83 16.45
CA CYS A 157 -7.74 -0.77 15.03
C CYS A 157 -8.24 -2.13 14.53
N ASN A 158 -9.22 -2.09 13.63
CA ASN A 158 -9.71 -3.30 12.99
C ASN A 158 -8.71 -3.85 11.96
N VAL A 159 -7.95 -2.96 11.34
CA VAL A 159 -7.00 -3.28 10.28
C VAL A 159 -5.76 -2.41 10.34
N GLY A 160 -4.68 -2.90 9.76
CA GLY A 160 -3.45 -2.14 9.56
C GLY A 160 -2.95 -2.25 8.12
N VAL A 161 -2.28 -1.21 7.63
CA VAL A 161 -1.60 -1.23 6.34
C VAL A 161 -0.17 -0.72 6.49
N VAL A 162 0.81 -1.44 5.92
CA VAL A 162 2.12 -0.83 5.64
C VAL A 162 2.34 -0.75 4.15
N ILE A 163 2.70 0.44 3.67
CA ILE A 163 3.18 0.65 2.31
C ILE A 163 4.68 0.32 2.28
N SER A 164 5.02 -0.81 1.65
CA SER A 164 6.38 -1.33 1.60
C SER A 164 6.49 -2.55 0.68
N ALA A 165 7.59 -2.65 -0.07
CA ALA A 165 8.04 -3.88 -0.71
C ALA A 165 9.16 -4.60 0.06
N SER A 166 9.35 -4.30 1.35
CA SER A 166 10.36 -4.92 2.22
C SER A 166 11.78 -4.75 1.70
N HIS A 167 12.43 -5.82 1.22
CA HIS A 167 13.82 -5.82 0.75
C HIS A 167 13.92 -5.86 -0.79
N ASN A 168 12.80 -5.74 -1.50
CA ASN A 168 12.78 -5.66 -2.96
C ASN A 168 13.60 -4.47 -3.50
N PRO A 169 13.96 -4.45 -4.79
CA PRO A 169 14.65 -3.33 -5.42
C PRO A 169 13.98 -1.96 -5.16
N PRO A 170 14.71 -0.84 -5.22
CA PRO A 170 14.17 0.49 -4.91
C PRO A 170 13.00 0.95 -5.81
N VAL A 171 12.91 0.39 -7.02
CA VAL A 171 11.83 0.67 -7.97
C VAL A 171 10.51 0.00 -7.57
N ASP A 172 10.54 -0.98 -6.66
CA ASP A 172 9.36 -1.67 -6.18
C ASP A 172 8.72 -0.92 -5.01
N ASN A 173 7.39 -1.04 -4.92
CA ASN A 173 6.65 -0.69 -3.72
C ASN A 173 5.54 -1.74 -3.48
N GLY A 174 4.66 -1.53 -2.52
CA GLY A 174 3.61 -2.49 -2.24
C GLY A 174 2.66 -2.07 -1.14
N PHE A 175 1.58 -2.83 -1.05
CA PHE A 175 0.55 -2.70 -0.04
C PHE A 175 0.56 -3.99 0.78
N LYS A 176 0.74 -3.92 2.09
CA LYS A 176 0.68 -5.08 2.99
C LYS A 176 -0.45 -4.92 4.00
N ALA A 177 -1.33 -5.91 4.08
CA ALA A 177 -2.55 -5.90 4.87
C ALA A 177 -2.38 -6.65 6.21
N TYR A 178 -2.87 -6.05 7.29
CA TYR A 178 -2.85 -6.58 8.65
C TYR A 178 -4.26 -6.55 9.25
N TRP A 179 -4.59 -7.54 10.09
CA TRP A 179 -5.90 -7.63 10.76
C TRP A 179 -5.84 -7.12 12.20
N ASN A 180 -6.96 -7.18 12.93
CA ASN A 180 -7.12 -6.61 14.27
C ASN A 180 -6.17 -7.20 15.35
N ASN A 181 -5.61 -8.38 15.12
CA ASN A 181 -4.61 -8.99 15.99
C ASN A 181 -3.18 -8.45 15.73
N GLY A 182 -3.03 -7.51 14.81
CA GLY A 182 -1.73 -6.96 14.40
C GLY A 182 -0.91 -7.91 13.53
N ALA A 183 -1.43 -9.07 13.14
CA ALA A 183 -0.76 -10.00 12.25
C ALA A 183 -1.12 -9.71 10.79
N GLN A 184 -0.24 -10.11 9.87
CA GLN A 184 -0.53 -10.06 8.45
C GLN A 184 -1.76 -10.93 8.15
N VAL A 185 -2.61 -10.49 7.22
CA VAL A 185 -3.84 -11.23 6.88
C VAL A 185 -3.50 -12.64 6.37
N ILE A 186 -4.37 -13.59 6.70
CA ILE A 186 -4.33 -15.01 6.32
C ILE A 186 -5.77 -15.47 6.02
N PRO A 187 -5.99 -16.69 5.51
CA PRO A 187 -7.34 -17.23 5.37
C PRO A 187 -8.15 -17.18 6.67
N PRO A 188 -9.42 -16.75 6.62
CA PRO A 188 -10.23 -16.43 5.41
C PRO A 188 -10.14 -14.98 4.93
N HIS A 189 -9.47 -14.08 5.67
CA HIS A 189 -9.51 -12.64 5.42
C HIS A 189 -8.80 -12.25 4.12
N ASP A 190 -7.66 -12.87 3.82
CA ASP A 190 -6.93 -12.66 2.58
C ASP A 190 -7.81 -12.85 1.34
N LYS A 191 -8.48 -14.00 1.21
CA LYS A 191 -9.36 -14.36 0.09
C LYS A 191 -10.58 -13.44 -0.01
N GLY A 192 -11.07 -13.00 1.14
CA GLY A 192 -12.13 -12.01 1.23
C GLY A 192 -11.71 -10.67 0.62
N ILE A 193 -10.54 -10.18 1.02
CA ILE A 193 -9.96 -8.93 0.48
C ILE A 193 -9.71 -9.06 -1.02
N VAL A 194 -9.06 -10.13 -1.47
CA VAL A 194 -8.76 -10.37 -2.90
C VAL A 194 -10.02 -10.27 -3.75
N ARG A 195 -11.10 -10.93 -3.34
CA ARG A 195 -12.38 -10.91 -4.05
C ARG A 195 -12.94 -9.50 -4.22
N GLU A 196 -12.81 -8.66 -3.20
CA GLU A 196 -13.32 -7.28 -3.25
C GLU A 196 -12.36 -6.34 -4.01
N VAL A 197 -11.05 -6.62 -4.02
CA VAL A 197 -10.08 -5.93 -4.88
C VAL A 197 -10.38 -6.20 -6.36
N GLU A 198 -10.64 -7.45 -6.73
CA GLU A 198 -10.94 -7.84 -8.12
C GLU A 198 -12.26 -7.25 -8.65
N LYS A 199 -13.22 -6.98 -7.76
CA LYS A 199 -14.49 -6.31 -8.09
C LYS A 199 -14.40 -4.79 -8.14
N ALA A 200 -13.26 -4.21 -7.78
CA ALA A 200 -13.14 -2.76 -7.66
C ALA A 200 -13.47 -2.06 -9.00
N ASP A 201 -14.40 -1.11 -8.92
CA ASP A 201 -14.83 -0.30 -10.05
C ASP A 201 -14.63 1.18 -9.73
N VAL A 202 -15.69 1.86 -9.32
CA VAL A 202 -15.62 3.22 -8.79
C VAL A 202 -15.11 3.16 -7.35
N ILE A 203 -13.98 3.82 -7.11
CA ILE A 203 -13.34 3.88 -5.78
C ILE A 203 -13.54 5.28 -5.21
N PRO A 204 -14.30 5.43 -4.11
CA PRO A 204 -14.50 6.73 -3.51
C PRO A 204 -13.22 7.20 -2.81
N THR A 205 -13.02 8.51 -2.76
CA THR A 205 -11.92 9.16 -2.05
C THR A 205 -12.42 10.43 -1.39
N VAL A 206 -11.65 10.96 -0.44
CA VAL A 206 -11.92 12.24 0.23
C VAL A 206 -10.74 13.17 0.06
N ASN A 207 -10.97 14.48 0.24
CA ASN A 207 -9.87 15.43 0.32
C ASN A 207 -9.06 15.18 1.61
N PHE A 208 -7.75 14.97 1.46
CA PHE A 208 -6.85 14.65 2.58
C PHE A 208 -6.85 15.74 3.66
N ALA A 209 -6.66 17.00 3.27
CA ALA A 209 -6.56 18.12 4.22
C ALA A 209 -7.86 18.31 5.01
N ALA A 210 -9.01 18.19 4.34
CA ALA A 210 -10.32 18.26 5.01
C ALA A 210 -10.51 17.09 5.99
N ALA A 211 -10.14 15.87 5.60
CA ALA A 211 -10.26 14.68 6.45
C ALA A 211 -9.30 14.70 7.65
N VAL A 212 -8.15 15.38 7.54
CA VAL A 212 -7.29 15.66 8.70
C VAL A 212 -7.93 16.73 9.60
N ALA A 213 -8.42 17.82 9.03
CA ALA A 213 -9.00 18.94 9.77
C ALA A 213 -10.26 18.54 10.58
N ASP A 214 -11.07 17.61 10.07
CA ASP A 214 -12.26 17.10 10.75
C ASP A 214 -12.02 15.84 11.61
N GLY A 215 -10.76 15.39 11.71
CA GLY A 215 -10.34 14.31 12.60
C GLY A 215 -10.64 12.89 12.11
N ARG A 216 -11.13 12.71 10.89
CA ARG A 216 -11.29 11.38 10.28
C ARG A 216 -9.94 10.72 9.96
N ILE A 217 -8.92 11.52 9.62
CA ILE A 217 -7.52 11.13 9.58
C ILE A 217 -6.81 11.78 10.77
N GLN A 218 -6.42 10.97 11.75
CA GLN A 218 -5.60 11.40 12.87
C GLN A 218 -4.13 11.10 12.59
N ILE A 219 -3.30 12.14 12.59
CA ILE A 219 -1.84 11.97 12.48
C ILE A 219 -1.29 11.47 13.82
N VAL A 220 -0.48 10.41 13.78
CA VAL A 220 0.17 9.80 14.96
C VAL A 220 1.67 9.71 14.74
N GLY A 221 2.46 9.60 15.81
CA GLY A 221 3.91 9.56 15.68
C GLY A 221 4.59 9.22 17.01
N SER A 222 5.37 10.17 17.52
CA SER A 222 6.29 9.97 18.65
C SER A 222 5.63 9.42 19.93
N ASP A 223 4.35 9.68 20.13
CA ASP A 223 3.57 9.15 21.26
C ASP A 223 3.47 7.62 21.20
N ILE A 224 3.13 7.08 20.02
CA ILE A 224 3.07 5.63 19.79
C ILE A 224 4.48 5.04 19.79
N ASP A 225 5.46 5.75 19.23
CA ASP A 225 6.85 5.29 19.16
C ASP A 225 7.42 5.06 20.56
N GLN A 226 7.22 6.01 21.47
CA GLN A 226 7.70 5.93 22.86
C GLN A 226 7.10 4.73 23.60
N GLU A 227 5.80 4.50 23.43
CA GLU A 227 5.14 3.35 24.04
C GLU A 227 5.61 2.02 23.44
N TYR A 228 5.76 1.95 22.12
CA TYR A 228 6.31 0.78 21.43
C TYR A 228 7.72 0.46 21.94
N ILE A 229 8.60 1.46 22.00
CA ILE A 229 9.98 1.32 22.48
C ILE A 229 9.99 0.83 23.94
N ALA A 230 9.14 1.39 24.80
CA ALA A 230 9.05 0.97 26.19
C ALA A 230 8.65 -0.51 26.32
N GLU A 231 7.73 -1.00 25.50
CA GLU A 231 7.39 -2.43 25.47
C GLU A 231 8.54 -3.30 24.92
N VAL A 232 9.25 -2.84 23.88
CA VAL A 232 10.40 -3.58 23.34
C VAL A 232 11.52 -3.71 24.37
N VAL A 233 11.82 -2.65 25.13
CA VAL A 233 12.87 -2.67 26.16
C VAL A 233 12.57 -3.69 27.28
N LYS A 234 11.29 -3.92 27.59
CA LYS A 234 10.87 -4.93 28.59
C LYS A 234 11.18 -6.36 28.15
N LEU A 235 11.39 -6.60 26.86
CA LEU A 235 11.78 -7.90 26.30
C LEU A 235 13.30 -8.16 26.39
N SER A 236 14.07 -7.23 26.98
CA SER A 236 15.50 -7.39 27.18
C SER A 236 15.79 -8.49 28.22
N GLU A 237 16.34 -9.61 27.76
CA GLU A 237 16.72 -10.77 28.60
C GLU A 237 18.00 -10.53 29.43
N SER A 238 18.75 -9.46 29.14
CA SER A 238 20.00 -9.13 29.84
C SER A 238 20.02 -7.69 30.32
N ARG A 239 20.70 -7.45 31.44
CA ARG A 239 21.02 -6.10 31.94
C ARG A 239 22.40 -5.61 31.51
N GLU A 240 23.20 -6.45 30.86
CA GLU A 240 24.54 -6.06 30.43
C GLU A 240 24.53 -5.04 29.31
N ARG A 241 25.31 -3.97 29.46
CA ARG A 241 25.38 -2.82 28.53
C ARG A 241 26.81 -2.48 28.08
N SER A 242 27.77 -3.33 28.42
CA SER A 242 29.18 -3.16 28.06
C SER A 242 29.54 -3.74 26.69
N ILE A 243 28.61 -4.42 26.02
CA ILE A 243 28.83 -4.98 24.69
C ILE A 243 28.87 -3.84 23.66
N SER A 244 29.94 -3.82 22.86
CA SER A 244 30.04 -2.95 21.68
C SER A 244 29.47 -3.67 20.45
N ALA A 245 28.59 -3.01 19.71
CA ALA A 245 28.01 -3.53 18.48
C ALA A 245 27.95 -2.43 17.41
N VAL A 246 28.07 -2.82 16.15
CA VAL A 246 27.84 -1.91 15.01
C VAL A 246 26.49 -2.23 14.40
N TYR A 247 25.62 -1.22 14.32
CA TYR A 247 24.32 -1.31 13.69
C TYR A 247 24.22 -0.33 12.52
N THR A 248 23.66 -0.80 11.41
CA THR A 248 23.28 0.07 10.29
C THR A 248 21.81 -0.17 9.95
N PRO A 249 20.99 0.89 9.82
CA PRO A 249 19.60 0.74 9.41
C PRO A 249 19.45 0.48 7.90
N LEU A 250 20.55 0.48 7.12
CA LEU A 250 20.54 0.29 5.65
C LEU A 250 19.56 1.22 4.92
N HIS A 251 19.45 2.48 5.35
CA HIS A 251 18.44 3.46 4.90
C HIS A 251 16.97 3.04 5.10
N GLY A 252 16.73 2.01 5.89
CA GLY A 252 15.40 1.58 6.32
C GLY A 252 14.90 2.36 7.54
N VAL A 253 13.88 1.79 8.17
CA VAL A 253 13.14 2.37 9.32
C VAL A 253 13.77 2.05 10.68
N GLY A 254 15.05 1.68 10.69
CA GLY A 254 15.74 1.19 11.88
C GLY A 254 16.06 2.28 12.92
N GLU A 255 16.12 3.53 12.49
CA GLU A 255 16.47 4.67 13.35
C GLU A 255 15.40 4.97 14.40
N SER A 256 14.13 5.03 13.99
CA SER A 256 12.97 5.27 14.86
C SER A 256 12.69 4.12 15.83
N ASN A 257 13.20 2.92 15.56
CA ASN A 257 12.86 1.71 16.31
C ASN A 257 14.08 1.07 16.97
N VAL A 258 14.98 0.45 16.18
CA VAL A 258 16.10 -0.34 16.70
C VAL A 258 17.08 0.56 17.45
N TYR A 259 17.52 1.66 16.83
CA TYR A 259 18.44 2.58 17.49
C TYR A 259 17.81 3.23 18.73
N ALA A 260 16.57 3.69 18.61
CA ALA A 260 15.83 4.26 19.73
C ALA A 260 15.65 3.26 20.90
N ALA A 261 15.35 2.00 20.61
CA ALA A 261 15.21 0.94 21.62
C ALA A 261 16.54 0.58 22.28
N ILE A 262 17.64 0.46 21.52
CA ILE A 262 18.98 0.21 22.05
C ILE A 262 19.39 1.34 23.00
N LYS A 263 19.18 2.60 22.59
CA LYS A 263 19.44 3.77 23.43
C LYS A 263 18.57 3.77 24.68
N SER A 264 17.28 3.50 24.55
CA SER A 264 16.35 3.43 25.68
C SER A 264 16.64 2.26 26.63
N ALA A 265 17.26 1.18 26.14
CA ALA A 265 17.70 0.07 26.96
C ALA A 265 18.95 0.42 27.80
N GLY A 266 19.65 1.52 27.50
CA GLY A 266 20.81 1.99 28.25
C GLY A 266 22.17 1.61 27.65
N PHE A 267 22.21 1.15 26.39
CA PHE A 267 23.49 1.00 25.68
C PHE A 267 24.06 2.38 25.35
N GLN A 268 25.36 2.54 25.57
CA GLN A 268 26.10 3.77 25.30
C GLN A 268 27.04 3.52 24.12
N HIS A 269 27.00 4.42 23.14
CA HIS A 269 27.82 4.43 21.93
C HIS A 269 27.59 3.25 20.97
#